data_AF-A0A1V4AVW6-F1
#
_entry.id   AF-A0A1V4AVW6-F1
#
_cell.length_a   1.000
_cell.length_b   1.000
_cell.length_c   1.000
_cell.angle_alpha   90.00
_cell.angle_beta   90.00
_cell.angle_gamma   90.00
#
_symmetry.space_group_name_H-M   'P 1'
#
loop_
_entity.id
_entity.type
_entity.pdbx_description
1 polymer ?
#
loop_
_entity_poly.entity_id
_entity_poly.type
_entity_poly.pdbx_seq_one_letter_code
_entity_poly.pdbx_strand_id
1 'polypeptide(L)'
;MRLMSIVSLQKRWLIITLGCLSFVTSLHLSFGQERKIDSVFLELDKKYRMPEQWSVLPFDLEDPYKRIKNGPPLVNILYKANVEWLSRWIANPKKVVANAKMPNLGLDFDEIKAVIAFLSSIAEKDVPQVTWDEFLLKKEDDLSEDEYDKMDKVFNFGKGVWGRARCTICHPIKGVGGNVGVGPDLGEITTKINRNWLHAWLGNTKSHFPDTMMAQYRFTDQDVRGLVEFVMRDTQFIPEEKDEEEGAEQPKPETQVLTEKEFAGIKKDPALIEKGRSVVERARCFVCHDIKGIPELMPVVEKKKGRTCWF
;
A
#
# COMPACT_ATOMS: atom_id res chain seq x y z
N MET A 1 -43.28 11.03 -68.77
CA MET A 1 -42.77 10.63 -67.43
C MET A 1 -41.27 10.30 -67.50
N ARG A 2 -40.37 11.29 -67.51
CA ARG A 2 -38.90 11.09 -67.33
C ARG A 2 -38.27 12.37 -66.77
N LEU A 3 -38.66 12.76 -65.56
CA LEU A 3 -38.07 13.90 -64.83
C LEU A 3 -37.55 13.52 -63.42
N MET A 4 -37.60 12.24 -63.04
CA MET A 4 -37.20 11.79 -61.70
C MET A 4 -35.78 11.21 -61.59
N SER A 5 -34.97 11.20 -62.67
CA SER A 5 -33.65 10.53 -62.64
C SER A 5 -32.46 11.45 -62.30
N ILE A 6 -32.63 12.78 -62.33
CA ILE A 6 -31.50 13.71 -62.11
C ILE A 6 -31.36 14.11 -60.63
N VAL A 7 -32.47 14.17 -59.89
CA VAL A 7 -32.50 14.57 -58.47
C VAL A 7 -31.89 13.48 -57.54
N SER A 8 -31.94 12.20 -57.91
CA SER A 8 -31.36 11.12 -57.10
C SER A 8 -29.84 11.03 -57.20
N LEU A 9 -29.24 11.43 -58.33
CA LEU A 9 -27.78 11.50 -58.49
C LEU A 9 -27.19 12.68 -57.70
N GLN A 10 -27.83 13.86 -57.73
CA GLN A 10 -27.36 15.01 -56.94
C GLN A 10 -27.47 14.78 -55.43
N LYS A 11 -28.54 14.12 -54.95
CA LYS A 11 -28.65 13.74 -53.52
C LYS A 11 -27.59 12.72 -53.09
N ARG A 12 -27.22 11.77 -53.96
CA ARG A 12 -26.14 10.81 -53.66
C ARG A 12 -24.77 11.48 -53.58
N TRP A 13 -24.50 12.46 -54.44
CA TRP A 13 -23.25 13.23 -54.37
C TRP A 13 -23.17 14.12 -53.13
N LEU A 14 -24.27 14.77 -52.72
CA LEU A 14 -24.32 15.59 -51.50
C LEU A 14 -24.20 14.77 -50.20
N ILE A 15 -24.68 13.53 -50.17
CA ILE A 15 -24.55 12.66 -48.98
C ILE A 15 -23.12 12.08 -48.88
N ILE A 16 -22.46 11.81 -50.01
CA ILE A 16 -21.06 11.36 -50.03
C ILE A 16 -20.11 12.50 -49.62
N THR A 17 -20.39 13.74 -50.03
CA THR A 17 -19.57 14.90 -49.63
C THR A 17 -19.80 15.29 -48.16
N LEU A 18 -21.02 15.18 -47.63
CA LEU A 18 -21.27 15.39 -46.18
C LEU A 18 -20.69 14.26 -45.31
N GLY A 19 -20.74 13.01 -45.78
CA GLY A 19 -20.14 11.86 -45.10
C GLY A 19 -18.61 11.91 -45.05
N CYS A 20 -17.97 12.45 -46.10
CA CYS A 20 -16.52 12.70 -46.10
C CYS A 20 -16.14 13.86 -45.17
N LEU A 21 -16.94 14.93 -45.07
CA LEU A 21 -16.63 16.06 -44.18
C LEU A 21 -16.66 15.66 -42.70
N SER A 22 -17.57 14.76 -42.31
CA SER A 22 -17.68 14.28 -40.92
C SER A 22 -16.60 13.26 -40.53
N PHE A 23 -15.90 12.65 -41.50
CA PHE A 23 -14.80 11.72 -41.21
C PHE A 23 -13.46 12.44 -41.01
N VAL A 24 -13.34 13.68 -41.49
CA VAL A 24 -12.10 14.47 -41.38
C VAL A 24 -11.97 15.14 -40.00
N THR A 25 -13.04 15.26 -39.22
CA THR A 25 -13.01 15.92 -37.89
C THR A 25 -12.71 14.99 -36.71
N SER A 26 -12.51 13.67 -36.94
CA SER A 26 -12.26 12.69 -35.86
C SER A 26 -10.87 12.05 -35.88
N LEU A 27 -9.94 12.53 -36.72
CA LEU A 27 -8.54 12.13 -36.70
C LEU A 27 -7.69 13.21 -36.01
N HIS A 28 -7.82 13.35 -34.68
CA HIS A 28 -6.71 13.86 -33.89
C HIS A 28 -5.65 12.76 -33.81
N LEU A 29 -4.93 12.50 -34.92
CA LEU A 29 -3.60 11.92 -34.81
C LEU A 29 -2.78 12.93 -34.01
N SER A 30 -2.46 12.59 -32.77
CA SER A 30 -1.27 13.14 -32.12
C SER A 30 -0.08 12.69 -32.95
N PHE A 31 0.28 13.50 -33.95
CA PHE A 31 1.64 13.49 -34.45
C PHE A 31 2.51 13.89 -33.26
N GLY A 32 3.15 12.90 -32.64
CA GLY A 32 4.26 13.17 -31.74
C GLY A 32 5.26 13.99 -32.55
N GLN A 33 5.32 15.29 -32.28
CA GLN A 33 6.33 16.13 -32.88
C GLN A 33 7.66 15.58 -32.39
N GLU A 34 8.42 14.99 -33.31
CA GLU A 34 9.77 14.53 -33.07
C GLU A 34 10.53 15.72 -32.49
N ARG A 35 10.93 15.63 -31.21
CA ARG A 35 11.67 16.72 -30.58
C ARG A 35 12.95 16.86 -31.38
N LYS A 36 13.11 17.98 -32.11
CA LYS A 36 14.38 18.31 -32.74
C LYS A 36 15.42 18.38 -31.62
N ILE A 37 16.37 17.45 -31.68
CA ILE A 37 17.52 17.44 -30.79
C ILE A 37 18.26 18.76 -31.03
N ASP A 38 18.44 19.56 -29.98
CA ASP A 38 19.10 20.86 -30.07
C ASP A 38 20.52 20.67 -30.63
N SER A 39 21.00 21.61 -31.45
CA SER A 39 22.31 21.49 -32.11
C SER A 39 23.44 21.37 -31.09
N VAL A 40 23.25 21.94 -29.91
CA VAL A 40 24.17 21.81 -28.77
C VAL A 40 24.35 20.35 -28.34
N PHE A 41 23.29 19.53 -28.33
CA PHE A 41 23.39 18.12 -27.98
C PHE A 41 24.11 17.31 -29.07
N LEU A 42 23.91 17.66 -30.35
CA LEU A 42 24.63 17.04 -31.46
C LEU A 42 26.12 17.40 -31.45
N GLU A 43 26.47 18.64 -31.09
CA GLU A 43 27.85 19.09 -30.94
C GLU A 43 28.54 18.43 -29.75
N LEU A 44 27.82 18.29 -28.63
CA LEU A 44 28.31 17.56 -27.46
C LEU A 44 28.50 16.07 -27.78
N ASP A 45 27.55 15.42 -28.45
CA ASP A 45 27.68 14.02 -28.89
C ASP A 45 28.87 13.84 -29.84
N LYS A 46 29.09 14.78 -30.76
CA LYS A 46 30.24 14.76 -31.66
C LYS A 46 31.57 14.99 -30.94
N LYS A 47 31.58 15.82 -29.89
CA LYS A 47 32.77 16.15 -29.07
C LYS A 47 33.13 15.03 -28.10
N TYR A 48 32.14 14.37 -27.52
CA TYR A 48 32.31 13.31 -26.53
C TYR A 48 32.01 11.92 -27.11
N ARG A 49 31.97 11.80 -28.44
CA ARG A 49 31.66 10.57 -29.18
C ARG A 49 32.33 9.40 -28.50
N MET A 50 31.52 8.57 -27.84
CA MET A 50 32.02 7.38 -27.16
C MET A 50 32.77 6.54 -28.20
N PRO A 51 34.05 6.17 -27.94
CA PRO A 51 34.81 5.38 -28.90
C PRO A 51 34.07 4.07 -29.15
N GLU A 52 34.02 3.58 -30.40
CA GLU A 52 33.24 2.40 -30.85
C GLU A 52 33.43 1.14 -29.98
N GLN A 53 34.55 1.06 -29.24
CA GLN A 53 34.85 0.02 -28.27
C GLN A 53 34.00 0.04 -26.99
N TRP A 54 33.20 1.08 -26.74
CA TRP A 54 32.27 1.18 -25.60
C TRP A 54 30.84 0.76 -25.98
N SER A 55 30.71 -0.33 -26.75
CA SER A 55 29.40 -0.99 -26.93
C SER A 55 28.85 -1.59 -25.63
N VAL A 56 29.71 -1.73 -24.61
CA VAL A 56 29.38 -2.24 -23.29
C VAL A 56 29.99 -1.31 -22.24
N LEU A 57 29.18 -0.86 -21.28
CA LEU A 57 29.65 -0.06 -20.16
C LEU A 57 30.74 -0.82 -19.36
N PRO A 58 31.80 -0.15 -18.87
CA PRO A 58 32.87 -0.79 -18.10
C PRO A 58 32.43 -1.23 -16.69
N PHE A 59 31.17 -0.99 -16.35
CA PHE A 59 30.51 -1.33 -15.11
C PHE A 59 29.13 -1.90 -15.41
N ASP A 60 28.66 -2.77 -14.53
CA ASP A 60 27.27 -3.19 -14.53
C ASP A 60 26.46 -2.14 -13.76
N LEU A 61 25.32 -1.76 -14.32
CA LEU A 61 24.33 -0.94 -13.64
C LEU A 61 23.68 -1.82 -12.56
N GLU A 62 23.76 -1.43 -11.28
CA GLU A 62 23.00 -2.15 -10.25
C GLU A 62 21.50 -2.00 -10.50
N ASP A 63 20.81 -3.13 -10.57
CA ASP A 63 19.35 -3.18 -10.61
C ASP A 63 18.80 -2.47 -9.35
N PRO A 64 18.18 -1.30 -9.47
CA PRO A 64 17.87 -0.50 -8.31
C PRO A 64 16.76 -1.14 -7.46
N TYR A 65 15.96 -2.06 -8.04
CA TYR A 65 14.98 -2.92 -7.39
C TYR A 65 15.61 -4.03 -6.52
N LYS A 66 16.89 -4.35 -6.71
CA LYS A 66 17.61 -5.35 -5.90
C LYS A 66 18.35 -4.77 -4.69
N ARG A 67 18.24 -3.46 -4.46
CA ARG A 67 18.82 -2.85 -3.26
C ARG A 67 18.03 -3.25 -2.03
N ILE A 68 18.75 -3.65 -0.97
CA ILE A 68 18.16 -3.90 0.34
C ILE A 68 17.55 -2.60 0.83
N LYS A 69 16.22 -2.55 0.89
CA LYS A 69 15.45 -1.40 1.36
C LYS A 69 15.37 -1.42 2.89
N ASN A 70 15.52 -0.27 3.52
CA ASN A 70 15.46 -0.14 4.98
C ASN A 70 14.05 -0.25 5.55
N GLY A 71 13.03 0.03 4.73
CA GLY A 71 11.62 -0.04 5.05
C GLY A 71 10.94 -1.23 4.36
N PRO A 72 9.80 -1.67 4.91
CA PRO A 72 9.02 -2.76 4.32
C PRO A 72 8.46 -2.37 2.94
N PRO A 73 8.14 -3.36 2.08
CA PRO A 73 7.40 -3.10 0.85
C PRO A 73 6.04 -2.49 1.17
N LEU A 74 5.60 -1.53 0.34
CA LEU A 74 4.31 -0.84 0.50
C LEU A 74 3.21 -1.41 -0.41
N VAL A 75 3.53 -2.40 -1.22
CA VAL A 75 2.52 -3.17 -1.97
C VAL A 75 1.55 -3.81 -0.97
N ASN A 76 0.25 -3.63 -1.19
CA ASN A 76 -0.83 -4.15 -0.34
C ASN A 76 -0.77 -3.69 1.12
N ILE A 77 -0.14 -2.56 1.44
CA ILE A 77 -0.04 -2.09 2.83
C ILE A 77 -1.42 -1.88 3.49
N LEU A 78 -2.43 -1.45 2.73
CA LEU A 78 -3.81 -1.30 3.22
C LEU A 78 -4.51 -2.62 3.53
N TYR A 79 -4.03 -3.74 2.98
CA TYR A 79 -4.51 -5.05 3.43
C TYR A 79 -3.99 -5.35 4.83
N LYS A 80 -2.75 -4.96 5.14
CA LYS A 80 -2.13 -5.19 6.44
C LYS A 80 -2.62 -4.20 7.50
N ALA A 81 -2.63 -2.91 7.17
CA ALA A 81 -2.78 -1.84 8.13
C ALA A 81 -4.03 -0.98 7.90
N ASN A 82 -4.68 -0.59 8.99
CA ASN A 82 -5.84 0.29 9.00
C ASN A 82 -5.48 1.69 8.50
N VAL A 83 -6.42 2.35 7.81
CA VAL A 83 -6.21 3.67 7.20
C VAL A 83 -5.92 4.73 8.26
N GLU A 84 -6.66 4.72 9.36
CA GLU A 84 -6.48 5.67 10.47
C GLU A 84 -5.09 5.54 11.12
N TRP A 85 -4.59 4.30 11.23
CA TRP A 85 -3.22 4.05 11.69
C TRP A 85 -2.20 4.55 10.70
N LEU A 86 -2.38 4.29 9.40
CA LEU A 86 -1.48 4.79 8.34
C LEU A 86 -1.44 6.31 8.31
N SER A 87 -2.59 6.98 8.48
CA SER A 87 -2.69 8.43 8.55
C SER A 87 -1.89 9.00 9.72
N ARG A 88 -2.08 8.45 10.93
CA ARG A 88 -1.29 8.84 12.12
C ARG A 88 0.20 8.52 11.97
N TRP A 89 0.52 7.37 11.39
CA TRP A 89 1.89 6.92 11.15
C TRP A 89 2.64 7.86 10.21
N ILE A 90 2.06 8.23 9.08
CA ILE A 90 2.70 9.12 8.11
C ILE A 90 2.82 10.55 8.67
N ALA A 91 1.81 11.00 9.44
CA ALA A 91 1.85 12.31 10.09
C ALA A 91 2.99 12.46 11.10
N ASN A 92 3.19 11.46 11.96
CA ASN A 92 4.28 11.48 12.93
C ASN A 92 4.64 10.06 13.43
N PRO A 93 5.60 9.37 12.78
CA PRO A 93 5.94 7.99 13.12
C PRO A 93 6.38 7.82 14.59
N LYS A 94 7.12 8.80 15.13
CA LYS A 94 7.65 8.76 16.50
C LYS A 94 6.58 8.95 17.58
N LYS A 95 5.47 9.63 17.26
CA LYS A 95 4.30 9.72 18.17
C LYS A 95 3.54 8.40 18.24
N VAL A 96 3.52 7.61 17.16
CA VAL A 96 2.83 6.30 17.11
C VAL A 96 3.71 5.18 17.66
N VAL A 97 5.00 5.15 17.30
CA VAL A 97 5.98 4.19 17.81
C VAL A 97 7.24 4.95 18.22
N ALA A 98 7.54 4.96 19.52
CA ALA A 98 8.63 5.77 20.07
C ALA A 98 10.00 5.50 19.40
N ASN A 99 10.28 4.26 19.01
CA ASN A 99 11.51 3.84 18.33
C ASN A 99 11.37 3.76 16.79
N ALA A 100 10.41 4.46 16.19
CA ALA A 100 10.22 4.49 14.74
C ALA A 100 11.48 4.95 14.00
N LYS A 101 11.93 4.14 13.02
CA LYS A 101 13.04 4.47 12.11
C LYS A 101 12.61 5.42 10.98
N MET A 102 11.32 5.43 10.62
CA MET A 102 10.80 6.33 9.59
C MET A 102 10.87 7.77 10.12
N PRO A 103 11.51 8.71 9.40
CA PRO A 103 11.58 10.10 9.82
C PRO A 103 10.21 10.77 9.70
N ASN A 104 10.00 11.85 10.46
CA ASN A 104 8.88 12.74 10.20
C ASN A 104 9.14 13.49 8.89
N LEU A 105 8.26 13.31 7.91
CA LEU A 105 8.38 13.89 6.57
C LEU A 105 7.80 15.31 6.47
N GLY A 106 7.08 15.78 7.49
CA GLY A 106 6.45 17.10 7.50
C GLY A 106 5.34 17.27 6.46
N LEU A 107 4.65 16.18 6.09
CA LEU A 107 3.55 16.21 5.12
C LEU A 107 2.30 16.81 5.75
N ASP A 108 1.54 17.57 4.95
CA ASP A 108 0.24 18.08 5.37
C ASP A 108 -0.85 16.97 5.30
N PHE A 109 -2.03 17.24 5.87
CA PHE A 109 -3.11 16.25 5.90
C PHE A 109 -3.63 15.88 4.50
N ASP A 110 -3.70 16.83 3.56
CA ASP A 110 -4.15 16.57 2.20
C ASP A 110 -3.13 15.75 1.40
N GLU A 111 -1.83 15.96 1.65
CA GLU A 111 -0.74 15.16 1.11
C GLU A 111 -0.79 13.74 1.67
N ILE A 112 -1.02 13.56 2.97
CA ILE A 112 -1.17 12.24 3.59
C ILE A 112 -2.36 11.49 2.96
N LYS A 113 -3.51 12.15 2.80
CA LYS A 113 -4.68 11.56 2.12
C LYS A 113 -4.35 11.11 0.71
N ALA A 114 -3.66 11.97 -0.05
CA ALA A 114 -3.24 11.67 -1.42
C ALA A 114 -2.28 10.47 -1.47
N VAL A 115 -1.30 10.40 -0.56
CA VAL A 115 -0.37 9.26 -0.45
C VAL A 115 -1.14 7.96 -0.18
N ILE A 116 -2.08 7.95 0.78
CA ILE A 116 -2.86 6.75 1.10
C ILE A 116 -3.75 6.34 -0.09
N ALA A 117 -4.37 7.29 -0.79
CA ALA A 117 -5.15 7.02 -2.00
C ALA A 117 -4.27 6.39 -3.11
N PHE A 118 -3.07 6.94 -3.32
CA PHE A 118 -2.09 6.37 -4.26
C PHE A 118 -1.68 4.95 -3.86
N LEU A 119 -1.34 4.69 -2.59
CA LEU A 119 -0.99 3.37 -2.09
C LEU A 119 -2.13 2.36 -2.29
N SER A 120 -3.38 2.81 -2.20
CA SER A 120 -4.54 1.97 -2.53
C SER A 120 -4.67 1.67 -4.01
N SER A 121 -4.24 2.57 -4.89
CA SER A 121 -4.35 2.38 -6.34
C SER A 121 -3.36 1.33 -6.89
N ILE A 122 -2.22 1.16 -6.20
CA ILE A 122 -1.18 0.18 -6.58
C ILE A 122 -1.38 -1.19 -5.93
N ALA A 123 -2.40 -1.34 -5.08
CA ALA A 123 -2.73 -2.61 -4.44
C ALA A 123 -3.12 -3.65 -5.50
N GLU A 124 -2.68 -4.88 -5.26
CA GLU A 124 -2.96 -6.02 -6.12
C GLU A 124 -4.36 -6.58 -5.85
N LYS A 125 -4.96 -7.22 -6.85
CA LYS A 125 -6.38 -7.62 -6.81
C LYS A 125 -6.62 -8.97 -6.13
N ASP A 126 -5.57 -9.75 -5.92
CA ASP A 126 -5.58 -11.17 -5.51
C ASP A 126 -5.32 -11.36 -4.00
N VAL A 127 -5.65 -10.34 -3.21
CA VAL A 127 -5.51 -10.40 -1.76
C VAL A 127 -6.54 -11.38 -1.16
N PRO A 128 -6.12 -12.40 -0.36
CA PRO A 128 -7.03 -13.38 0.22
C PRO A 128 -8.11 -12.71 1.08
N GLN A 129 -9.37 -12.90 0.69
CA GLN A 129 -10.52 -12.48 1.49
C GLN A 129 -11.05 -13.70 2.24
N VAL A 130 -11.14 -13.56 3.56
CA VAL A 130 -11.71 -14.58 4.44
C VAL A 130 -13.15 -14.19 4.73
N THR A 131 -14.08 -15.14 4.57
CA THR A 131 -15.46 -14.95 4.98
C THR A 131 -15.57 -15.16 6.48
N TRP A 132 -16.12 -14.17 7.18
CA TRP A 132 -16.38 -14.22 8.62
C TRP A 132 -17.87 -14.37 8.86
N ASP A 133 -18.22 -15.04 9.96
CA ASP A 133 -19.59 -15.06 10.43
C ASP A 133 -20.00 -13.65 10.85
N GLU A 134 -21.21 -13.23 10.48
CA GLU A 134 -21.68 -11.86 10.66
C GLU A 134 -21.62 -11.40 12.12
N PHE A 135 -21.95 -12.29 13.06
CA PHE A 135 -21.91 -11.99 14.49
C PHE A 135 -20.49 -11.67 15.00
N LEU A 136 -19.42 -12.19 14.38
CA LEU A 136 -18.05 -11.87 14.80
C LEU A 136 -17.65 -10.42 14.44
N LEU A 137 -18.37 -9.79 13.52
CA LEU A 137 -18.11 -8.42 13.05
C LEU A 137 -18.91 -7.36 13.81
N LYS A 138 -19.92 -7.75 14.57
CA LYS A 138 -20.73 -6.85 15.40
C LYS A 138 -20.00 -6.48 16.70
N LYS A 139 -20.27 -5.28 17.22
CA LYS A 139 -19.85 -4.91 18.57
C LYS A 139 -20.60 -5.74 19.60
N GLU A 140 -20.02 -5.91 20.78
CA GLU A 140 -20.63 -6.72 21.85
C GLU A 140 -22.03 -6.24 22.21
N ASP A 141 -22.24 -4.93 22.30
CA ASP A 141 -23.54 -4.32 22.62
C ASP A 141 -24.63 -4.55 21.54
N ASP A 142 -24.22 -4.89 20.32
CA ASP A 142 -25.12 -5.12 19.18
C ASP A 142 -25.46 -6.62 18.98
N LEU A 143 -24.92 -7.52 19.83
CA LEU A 143 -25.15 -8.96 19.74
C LEU A 143 -26.44 -9.35 20.46
N SER A 144 -27.21 -10.25 19.85
CA SER A 144 -28.23 -10.99 20.61
C SER A 144 -27.57 -11.96 21.59
N GLU A 145 -28.31 -12.43 22.60
CA GLU A 145 -27.81 -13.42 23.57
C GLU A 145 -27.25 -14.67 22.87
N ASP A 146 -27.98 -15.20 21.88
CA ASP A 146 -27.53 -16.38 21.09
C ASP A 146 -26.27 -16.10 20.25
N GLU A 147 -26.11 -14.88 19.75
CA GLU A 147 -24.92 -14.47 18.98
C GLU A 147 -23.72 -14.28 19.89
N TYR A 148 -23.93 -13.69 21.08
CA TYR A 148 -22.93 -13.54 22.12
C TYR A 148 -22.39 -14.90 22.56
N ASP A 149 -23.27 -15.87 22.85
CA ASP A 149 -22.87 -17.23 23.24
C ASP A 149 -22.02 -17.95 22.17
N LYS A 150 -22.29 -17.69 20.89
CA LYS A 150 -21.48 -18.22 19.77
C LYS A 150 -20.14 -17.53 19.68
N MET A 151 -20.13 -16.20 19.78
CA MET A 151 -18.91 -15.40 19.79
C MET A 151 -18.00 -15.81 20.95
N ASP A 152 -18.56 -15.97 22.15
CA ASP A 152 -17.82 -16.28 23.38
C ASP A 152 -17.13 -17.64 23.30
N LYS A 153 -17.79 -18.63 22.69
CA LYS A 153 -17.18 -19.93 22.39
C LYS A 153 -15.95 -19.79 21.48
N VAL A 154 -16.03 -18.98 20.43
CA VAL A 154 -14.91 -18.75 19.50
C VAL A 154 -13.78 -17.99 20.19
N PHE A 155 -14.11 -16.94 20.96
CA PHE A 155 -13.17 -16.15 21.74
C PHE A 155 -12.41 -17.01 22.77
N ASN A 156 -13.13 -17.78 23.58
CA ASN A 156 -12.53 -18.63 24.61
C ASN A 156 -11.71 -19.78 24.01
N PHE A 157 -12.15 -20.34 22.88
CA PHE A 157 -11.35 -21.29 22.13
C PHE A 157 -10.01 -20.68 21.68
N GLY A 158 -10.06 -19.48 21.10
CA GLY A 158 -8.88 -18.69 20.70
C GLY A 158 -7.93 -18.39 21.84
N LYS A 159 -8.45 -17.96 22.99
CA LYS A 159 -7.69 -17.75 24.23
C LYS A 159 -6.94 -19.01 24.66
N GLY A 160 -7.59 -20.17 24.54
CA GLY A 160 -6.96 -21.46 24.78
C GLY A 160 -5.80 -21.76 23.81
N VAL A 161 -5.99 -21.48 22.51
CA VAL A 161 -4.93 -21.64 21.50
C VAL A 161 -3.75 -20.73 21.82
N TRP A 162 -4.00 -19.46 22.15
CA TRP A 162 -2.99 -18.47 22.51
C TRP A 162 -2.09 -18.96 23.66
N GLY A 163 -2.71 -19.49 24.72
CA GLY A 163 -1.99 -20.06 25.86
C GLY A 163 -1.15 -21.29 25.50
N ARG A 164 -1.70 -22.21 24.70
CA ARG A 164 -0.97 -23.43 24.26
C ARG A 164 0.18 -23.12 23.31
N ALA A 165 0.01 -22.13 22.43
CA ALA A 165 1.03 -21.65 21.51
C ALA A 165 2.11 -20.80 22.19
N ARG A 166 1.90 -20.40 23.45
CA ARG A 166 2.86 -19.64 24.27
C ARG A 166 3.27 -18.31 23.63
N CYS A 167 2.32 -17.61 22.98
CA CYS A 167 2.57 -16.35 22.28
C CYS A 167 3.27 -15.30 23.16
N THR A 168 2.94 -15.27 24.46
CA THR A 168 3.49 -14.34 25.47
C THR A 168 4.96 -14.57 25.83
N ILE A 169 5.57 -15.68 25.40
CA ILE A 169 7.01 -15.90 25.59
C ILE A 169 7.82 -14.96 24.69
N CYS A 170 7.34 -14.71 23.47
CA CYS A 170 8.05 -13.88 22.50
C CYS A 170 7.46 -12.47 22.39
N HIS A 171 6.14 -12.34 22.50
CA HIS A 171 5.44 -11.07 22.33
C HIS A 171 5.16 -10.40 23.68
N PRO A 172 5.72 -9.20 23.94
CA PRO A 172 5.26 -8.38 25.04
C PRO A 172 3.84 -7.87 24.77
N ILE A 173 3.12 -7.55 25.84
CA ILE A 173 1.81 -6.91 25.80
C ILE A 173 1.87 -5.68 26.69
N LYS A 174 1.79 -4.49 26.10
CA LYS A 174 1.94 -3.21 26.81
C LYS A 174 3.26 -3.16 27.61
N GLY A 175 4.33 -3.65 26.99
CA GLY A 175 5.66 -3.74 27.59
C GLY A 175 5.82 -4.83 28.67
N VAL A 176 4.79 -5.62 28.97
CA VAL A 176 4.83 -6.68 29.98
C VAL A 176 5.00 -8.05 29.33
N GLY A 177 5.92 -8.85 29.89
CA GLY A 177 6.24 -10.18 29.36
C GLY A 177 7.03 -10.13 28.06
N GLY A 178 7.11 -11.26 27.35
CA GLY A 178 7.86 -11.37 26.11
C GLY A 178 9.38 -11.25 26.27
N ASN A 179 10.12 -11.86 25.34
CA ASN A 179 11.56 -11.66 25.24
C ASN A 179 11.86 -10.44 24.36
N VAL A 180 12.53 -9.44 24.94
CA VAL A 180 12.85 -8.17 24.26
C VAL A 180 13.63 -8.44 22.98
N GLY A 181 13.11 -7.96 21.85
CA GLY A 181 13.75 -8.08 20.54
C GLY A 181 13.39 -9.34 19.75
N VAL A 182 12.58 -10.26 20.29
CA VAL A 182 12.10 -11.44 19.54
C VAL A 182 10.76 -11.16 18.86
N GLY A 183 9.73 -10.78 19.63
CA GLY A 183 8.41 -10.42 19.11
C GLY A 183 8.14 -8.92 19.28
N PRO A 184 7.43 -8.27 18.34
CA PRO A 184 6.88 -6.93 18.56
C PRO A 184 5.83 -6.96 19.69
N ASP A 185 5.69 -5.82 20.37
CA ASP A 185 4.62 -5.59 21.33
C ASP A 185 3.25 -5.63 20.64
N LEU A 186 2.30 -6.33 21.24
CA LEU A 186 0.96 -6.53 20.74
C LEU A 186 -0.12 -5.72 21.48
N GLY A 187 0.25 -4.94 22.50
CA GLY A 187 -0.69 -4.23 23.38
C GLY A 187 -1.64 -3.25 22.68
N GLU A 188 -1.29 -2.78 21.49
CA GLU A 188 -2.13 -1.88 20.67
C GLU A 188 -2.30 -2.40 19.23
N ILE A 189 -2.13 -3.72 19.03
CA ILE A 189 -2.04 -4.30 17.70
C ILE A 189 -3.33 -4.09 16.90
N THR A 190 -4.49 -4.08 17.57
CA THR A 190 -5.83 -3.91 16.99
C THR A 190 -6.00 -2.58 16.26
N THR A 191 -5.30 -1.53 16.69
CA THR A 191 -5.33 -0.22 16.03
C THR A 191 -4.67 -0.26 14.66
N LYS A 192 -3.68 -1.14 14.49
CA LYS A 192 -2.85 -1.22 13.31
C LYS A 192 -3.34 -2.24 12.33
N ILE A 193 -3.63 -3.47 12.73
CA ILE A 193 -3.77 -4.59 11.80
C ILE A 193 -5.21 -4.87 11.41
N ASN A 194 -5.42 -5.34 10.18
CA ASN A 194 -6.71 -5.84 9.72
C ASN A 194 -6.92 -7.30 10.12
N ARG A 195 -8.19 -7.66 10.36
CA ARG A 195 -8.65 -9.02 10.67
C ARG A 195 -8.24 -10.06 9.63
N ASN A 196 -8.45 -9.78 8.34
CA ASN A 196 -8.10 -10.71 7.25
C ASN A 196 -6.58 -10.93 7.15
N TRP A 197 -5.80 -9.87 7.33
CA TRP A 197 -4.35 -9.99 7.29
C TRP A 197 -3.81 -10.80 8.46
N LEU A 198 -4.37 -10.64 9.67
CA LEU A 198 -3.96 -11.45 10.82
C LEU A 198 -4.22 -12.95 10.58
N HIS A 199 -5.37 -13.28 10.00
CA HIS A 199 -5.70 -14.65 9.62
C HIS A 199 -4.68 -15.21 8.61
N ALA A 200 -4.43 -14.49 7.51
CA ALA A 200 -3.46 -14.91 6.50
C ALA A 200 -2.03 -15.06 7.07
N TRP A 201 -1.61 -14.11 7.92
CA TRP A 201 -0.33 -14.12 8.61
C TRP A 201 -0.14 -15.37 9.47
N LEU A 202 -1.12 -15.68 10.32
CA LEU A 202 -1.08 -16.85 11.21
C LEU A 202 -1.20 -18.17 10.44
N GLY A 203 -1.87 -18.17 9.29
CA GLY A 203 -1.95 -19.31 8.40
C GLY A 203 -0.59 -19.67 7.78
N ASN A 204 0.17 -18.67 7.29
CA ASN A 204 1.51 -18.90 6.72
C ASN A 204 2.44 -17.69 6.89
N THR A 205 3.16 -17.66 8.01
CA THR A 205 4.07 -16.57 8.38
C THR A 205 5.20 -16.37 7.35
N LYS A 206 5.81 -17.46 6.89
CA LYS A 206 6.97 -17.42 5.96
C LYS A 206 6.59 -16.96 4.56
N SER A 207 5.33 -17.13 4.15
CA SER A 207 4.87 -16.61 2.85
C SER A 207 4.80 -15.08 2.82
N HIS A 208 4.58 -14.44 3.97
CA HIS A 208 4.52 -12.98 4.07
C HIS A 208 5.89 -12.36 4.37
N PHE A 209 6.65 -12.95 5.29
CA PHE A 209 8.00 -12.53 5.62
C PHE A 209 8.91 -13.78 5.71
N PRO A 210 9.68 -14.09 4.66
CA PRO A 210 10.54 -15.29 4.64
C PRO A 210 11.53 -15.35 5.81
N ASP A 211 12.03 -14.18 6.24
CA ASP A 211 13.02 -14.03 7.31
C ASP A 211 12.38 -13.82 8.71
N THR A 212 11.09 -14.10 8.87
CA THR A 212 10.43 -13.97 10.17
C THR A 212 10.99 -14.94 11.20
N MET A 213 11.20 -14.45 12.43
CA MET A 213 11.54 -15.29 13.59
C MET A 213 10.32 -16.01 14.18
N MET A 214 9.10 -15.61 13.80
CA MET A 214 7.88 -16.26 14.28
C MET A 214 7.81 -17.69 13.73
N ALA A 215 7.62 -18.66 14.62
CA ALA A 215 7.49 -20.05 14.23
C ALA A 215 6.26 -20.26 13.34
N GLN A 216 6.38 -21.17 12.35
CA GLN A 216 5.23 -21.61 11.57
C GLN A 216 4.47 -22.69 12.36
N TYR A 217 3.34 -22.29 12.93
CA TYR A 217 2.45 -23.22 13.62
C TYR A 217 1.63 -24.04 12.63
N ARG A 218 1.25 -25.26 13.02
CA ARG A 218 0.36 -26.14 12.26
C ARG A 218 -1.09 -25.92 12.69
N PHE A 219 -1.51 -24.66 12.76
CA PHE A 219 -2.87 -24.30 13.14
C PHE A 219 -3.88 -24.75 12.09
N THR A 220 -5.04 -25.19 12.55
CA THR A 220 -6.22 -25.36 11.70
C THR A 220 -6.87 -24.00 11.42
N ASP A 221 -7.73 -23.92 10.40
CA ASP A 221 -8.48 -22.67 10.13
C ASP A 221 -9.29 -22.20 11.35
N GLN A 222 -9.85 -23.15 12.12
CA GLN A 222 -10.59 -22.86 13.34
C GLN A 222 -9.69 -22.28 14.44
N ASP A 223 -8.46 -22.80 14.60
CA ASP A 223 -7.48 -22.24 15.54
C ASP A 223 -7.14 -20.80 15.19
N VAL A 224 -6.90 -20.52 13.90
CA VAL A 224 -6.58 -19.17 13.41
C VAL A 224 -7.76 -18.22 13.61
N ARG A 225 -8.99 -18.63 13.27
CA ARG A 225 -10.20 -17.82 13.49
C ARG A 225 -10.41 -17.48 14.95
N GLY A 226 -10.27 -18.46 15.85
CA GLY A 226 -10.34 -18.24 17.29
C GLY A 226 -9.26 -17.28 17.78
N LEU A 227 -8.00 -17.47 17.37
CA LEU A 227 -6.90 -16.57 17.72
C LEU A 227 -7.14 -15.14 17.26
N VAL A 228 -7.59 -14.96 16.02
CA VAL A 228 -7.91 -13.64 15.46
C VAL A 228 -9.01 -12.99 16.28
N GLU A 229 -10.06 -13.74 16.63
CA GLU A 229 -11.16 -13.21 17.44
C GLU A 229 -10.71 -12.79 18.84
N PHE A 230 -9.93 -13.65 19.50
CA PHE A 230 -9.34 -13.35 20.80
C PHE A 230 -8.51 -12.06 20.75
N VAL A 231 -7.60 -11.94 19.77
CA VAL A 231 -6.72 -10.76 19.64
C VAL A 231 -7.50 -9.49 19.31
N MET A 232 -8.55 -9.59 18.50
CA MET A 232 -9.32 -8.42 18.04
C MET A 232 -10.29 -7.87 19.09
N ARG A 233 -10.64 -8.65 20.11
CA ARG A 233 -11.61 -8.25 21.15
C ARG A 233 -11.02 -8.07 22.53
N ASP A 234 -10.00 -8.85 22.90
CA ASP A 234 -9.49 -8.82 24.26
C ASP A 234 -8.83 -7.47 24.57
N THR A 235 -9.23 -6.88 25.69
CA THR A 235 -8.85 -5.53 26.12
C THR A 235 -7.34 -5.37 26.34
N GLN A 236 -6.59 -6.48 26.49
CA GLN A 236 -5.14 -6.42 26.61
C GLN A 236 -4.44 -5.94 25.32
N PHE A 237 -5.12 -6.05 24.17
CA PHE A 237 -4.61 -5.66 22.85
C PHE A 237 -5.19 -4.34 22.32
N ILE A 238 -6.03 -3.71 23.13
CA ILE A 238 -6.68 -2.43 22.83
C ILE A 238 -5.96 -1.35 23.66
N PRO A 239 -5.64 -0.19 23.05
CA PRO A 239 -5.11 0.94 23.81
C PRO A 239 -6.07 1.28 24.94
N GLU A 240 -5.55 1.48 26.14
CA GLU A 240 -6.35 2.03 27.23
C GLU A 240 -6.87 3.40 26.79
N GLU A 241 -8.19 3.56 26.86
CA GLU A 241 -8.77 4.90 26.90
C GLU A 241 -8.13 5.56 28.12
N LYS A 242 -7.25 6.54 27.89
CA LYS A 242 -6.81 7.37 29.00
C LYS A 242 -8.08 8.05 29.47
N ASP A 243 -8.53 7.69 30.66
CA ASP A 243 -9.61 8.37 31.35
C ASP A 243 -9.29 9.87 31.31
N GLU A 244 -9.91 10.57 30.37
CA GLU A 244 -10.00 12.01 30.42
C GLU A 244 -10.88 12.28 31.63
N GLU A 245 -10.26 12.82 32.70
CA GLU A 245 -10.99 13.36 33.84
C GLU A 245 -12.22 14.11 33.32
N GLU A 246 -13.41 13.65 33.73
CA GLU A 246 -14.71 14.24 33.39
C GLU A 246 -14.67 15.76 33.68
N GLY A 247 -14.41 16.57 32.65
CA GLY A 247 -14.40 18.03 32.79
C GLY A 247 -13.33 18.81 32.01
N ALA A 248 -12.35 18.17 31.40
CA ALA A 248 -11.47 18.84 30.44
C ALA A 248 -12.06 18.71 29.03
N GLU A 249 -12.32 19.85 28.37
CA GLU A 249 -12.63 19.90 26.95
C GLU A 249 -11.57 19.09 26.19
N GLN A 250 -11.98 17.99 25.56
CA GLN A 250 -11.09 17.10 24.80
C GLN A 250 -10.15 17.95 23.95
N PRO A 251 -8.82 17.87 24.12
CA PRO A 251 -7.93 18.56 23.21
C PRO A 251 -8.21 17.95 21.84
N LYS A 252 -8.84 18.73 20.95
CA LYS A 252 -9.01 18.40 19.53
C LYS A 252 -7.73 17.70 19.07
N PRO A 253 -7.80 16.56 18.38
CA PRO A 253 -6.59 15.89 17.94
C PRO A 253 -5.76 16.92 17.17
N GLU A 254 -4.57 17.27 17.69
CA GLU A 254 -3.69 18.29 17.08
C GLU A 254 -3.38 17.96 15.61
N THR A 255 -3.57 16.69 15.23
CA THR A 255 -3.38 16.14 13.90
C THR A 255 -4.70 15.57 13.38
N GLN A 256 -5.17 16.08 12.24
CA GLN A 256 -6.30 15.52 11.50
C GLN A 256 -5.97 14.07 11.10
N VAL A 257 -6.94 13.15 11.27
CA VAL A 257 -6.79 11.71 10.96
C VAL A 257 -7.79 11.34 9.88
N LEU A 258 -7.34 10.61 8.86
CA LEU A 258 -8.20 10.12 7.78
C LEU A 258 -9.00 8.93 8.28
N THR A 259 -10.32 9.07 8.32
CA THR A 259 -11.25 7.99 8.70
C THR A 259 -11.50 7.02 7.54
N GLU A 260 -11.93 5.80 7.86
CA GLU A 260 -12.28 4.79 6.84
C GLU A 260 -13.40 5.26 5.91
N LYS A 261 -14.39 5.99 6.45
CA LYS A 261 -15.52 6.53 5.68
C LYS A 261 -15.07 7.59 4.68
N GLU A 262 -14.21 8.51 5.09
CA GLU A 262 -13.64 9.52 4.20
C GLU A 262 -12.77 8.86 3.12
N PHE A 263 -11.94 7.90 3.52
CA PHE A 263 -11.10 7.13 2.61
C PHE A 263 -11.92 6.41 1.52
N ALA A 264 -13.04 5.79 1.91
CA ALA A 264 -13.94 5.13 0.97
C ALA A 264 -14.46 6.06 -0.14
N GLY A 265 -14.64 7.35 0.17
CA GLY A 265 -15.04 8.37 -0.79
C GLY A 265 -13.91 8.84 -1.72
N ILE A 266 -12.66 8.89 -1.24
CA ILE A 266 -11.52 9.45 -2.00
C ILE A 266 -10.66 8.41 -2.72
N LYS A 267 -10.72 7.13 -2.34
CA LYS A 267 -9.78 6.09 -2.80
C LYS A 267 -9.71 5.87 -4.32
N LYS A 268 -10.71 6.32 -5.07
CA LYS A 268 -10.79 6.20 -6.54
C LYS A 268 -10.60 7.53 -7.27
N ASP A 269 -10.31 8.62 -6.55
CA ASP A 269 -10.13 9.94 -7.15
C ASP A 269 -8.79 10.00 -7.91
N PRO A 270 -8.80 10.15 -9.25
CA PRO A 270 -7.58 10.17 -10.04
C PRO A 270 -6.68 11.38 -9.73
N ALA A 271 -7.25 12.53 -9.36
CA ALA A 271 -6.47 13.73 -9.05
C ALA A 271 -5.68 13.56 -7.75
N LEU A 272 -6.30 12.95 -6.74
CA LEU A 272 -5.63 12.63 -5.47
C LEU A 272 -4.59 11.53 -5.63
N ILE A 273 -4.86 10.52 -6.46
CA ILE A 273 -3.88 9.46 -6.76
C ILE A 273 -2.62 10.05 -7.42
N GLU A 274 -2.79 10.96 -8.38
CA GLU A 274 -1.66 11.61 -9.05
C GLU A 274 -0.90 12.57 -8.11
N LYS A 275 -1.62 13.34 -7.29
CA LYS A 275 -1.00 14.14 -6.22
C LYS A 275 -0.20 13.25 -5.27
N GLY A 276 -0.76 12.11 -4.88
CA GLY A 276 -0.12 11.14 -3.98
C GLY A 276 1.17 10.59 -4.56
N ARG A 277 1.16 10.19 -5.84
CA ARG A 277 2.36 9.80 -6.58
C ARG A 277 3.44 10.88 -6.51
N SER A 278 3.09 12.13 -6.82
CA SER A 278 4.03 13.26 -6.78
C SER A 278 4.64 13.48 -5.38
N VAL A 279 3.83 13.37 -4.32
CA VAL A 279 4.32 13.47 -2.94
C VAL A 279 5.28 12.33 -2.62
N VAL A 280 4.97 11.09 -2.99
CA VAL A 280 5.84 9.92 -2.75
C VAL A 280 7.20 10.08 -3.46
N GLU A 281 7.21 10.66 -4.66
CA GLU A 281 8.44 10.99 -5.39
C GLU A 281 9.23 12.12 -4.72
N ARG A 282 8.56 13.24 -4.39
CA ARG A 282 9.17 14.42 -3.75
C ARG A 282 9.74 14.10 -2.37
N ALA A 283 9.00 13.32 -1.57
CA ALA A 283 9.41 12.86 -0.24
C ALA A 283 10.41 11.70 -0.30
N ARG A 284 10.71 11.18 -1.51
CA ARG A 284 11.69 10.11 -1.75
C ARG A 284 11.42 8.84 -0.95
N CYS A 285 10.15 8.48 -0.77
CA CYS A 285 9.78 7.28 -0.01
C CYS A 285 10.42 6.00 -0.59
N PHE A 286 10.63 5.97 -1.92
CA PHE A 286 11.26 4.87 -2.66
C PHE A 286 12.75 4.62 -2.30
N VAL A 287 13.41 5.56 -1.61
CA VAL A 287 14.77 5.35 -1.09
C VAL A 287 14.75 4.29 0.00
N CYS A 288 13.74 4.33 0.87
CA CYS A 288 13.60 3.41 1.99
C CYS A 288 12.62 2.27 1.72
N HIS A 289 11.61 2.47 0.87
CA HIS A 289 10.54 1.50 0.64
C HIS A 289 10.58 0.95 -0.79
N ASP A 290 10.06 -0.26 -0.97
CA ASP A 290 9.70 -0.78 -2.28
C ASP A 290 8.26 -0.38 -2.64
N ILE A 291 8.10 0.28 -3.79
CA ILE A 291 6.83 0.88 -4.24
C ILE A 291 6.65 0.60 -5.73
N LYS A 292 5.59 -0.15 -6.06
CA LYS A 292 5.26 -0.51 -7.43
C LYS A 292 4.93 0.72 -8.28
N GLY A 293 5.53 0.82 -9.46
CA GLY A 293 5.15 1.80 -10.48
C GLY A 293 5.66 3.23 -10.26
N ILE A 294 6.61 3.45 -9.34
CA ILE A 294 7.39 4.70 -9.29
C ILE A 294 8.71 4.45 -10.02
N PRO A 295 9.03 5.23 -11.07
CA PRO A 295 10.30 5.08 -11.76
C PRO A 295 11.43 5.34 -10.78
N GLU A 296 12.40 4.43 -10.71
CA GLU A 296 13.55 4.56 -9.82
C GLU A 296 14.43 5.74 -10.26
N LEU A 297 14.09 6.94 -9.80
CA LEU A 297 14.87 8.18 -9.93
C LEU A 297 16.18 8.14 -9.13
N MET A 298 16.62 6.96 -8.71
CA MET A 298 17.89 6.84 -8.02
C MET A 298 19.03 6.77 -9.04
N PRO A 299 20.14 7.48 -8.81
CA PRO A 299 21.32 7.36 -9.65
C PRO A 299 21.74 5.89 -9.68
N VAL A 300 22.00 5.41 -10.89
CA VAL A 300 22.53 4.07 -11.09
C VAL A 300 23.91 4.02 -10.46
N VAL A 301 24.13 3.06 -9.57
CA VAL A 301 25.45 2.87 -8.95
C VAL A 301 26.26 1.99 -9.88
N GLU A 302 27.47 2.45 -10.22
CA GLU A 302 28.41 1.67 -11.03
C GLU A 302 28.95 0.49 -10.21
N LYS A 303 28.67 -0.74 -10.63
CA LYS A 303 29.33 -1.93 -10.09
C LYS A 303 30.47 -2.31 -11.01
N LYS A 304 31.71 -2.26 -10.51
CA LYS A 304 32.86 -2.80 -11.26
C LYS A 304 32.61 -4.29 -11.51
N LYS A 305 32.68 -4.71 -12.78
CA LYS A 305 32.64 -6.14 -13.14
C LYS A 305 33.69 -6.87 -12.32
N GLY A 306 33.24 -7.84 -11.53
CA GLY A 306 34.15 -8.71 -10.78
C GLY A 306 35.09 -9.36 -11.79
N ARG A 307 36.40 -9.18 -11.62
CA ARG A 307 37.39 -10.00 -12.31
C ARG A 307 37.18 -11.42 -11.80
N THR A 308 36.46 -12.24 -12.56
CA THR A 308 36.54 -13.69 -12.44
C THR A 308 37.98 -14.05 -12.78
N CYS A 309 38.84 -14.08 -11.76
CA CYS A 309 40.09 -14.82 -11.86
C CYS A 309 39.70 -16.28 -11.96
N TRP A 310 39.59 -16.77 -13.18
CA TRP A 310 39.81 -18.18 -13.47
C TRP A 310 41.29 -18.46 -13.14
N PHE A 311 41.50 -19.14 -12.02
CA PHE A 311 42.73 -19.89 -11.75
C PHE A 311 42.48 -21.36 -12.09
#